data_AF-A0A1G7LZ55-F1
#
_entry.id   AF-A0A1G7LZ55-F1
#
_cell.length_a   1.000
_cell.length_b   1.000
_cell.length_c   1.000
_cell.angle_alpha   90.00
_cell.angle_beta   90.00
_cell.angle_gamma   90.00
#
_symmetry.space_group_name_H-M   'P 1'
#
loop_
_entity.id
_entity.type
_entity.pdbx_description
1 polymer ?
#
loop_
_entity_poly.entity_id
_entity_poly.type
_entity_poly.pdbx_seq_one_letter_code
_entity_poly.pdbx_strand_id
1 'polypeptide(L)'
;MLDDFRADVRRLKSLPGYRGLVWWMLDQSFWVILTYRLISGTRGTVLHTPFRVFEKIAEFMFKCYVPTTATIGPGLVIYHAFGIIINGKSTIGSNCTIYARVCLGNRFPGDGTPTIGNNVTIGTGACIFGPVVIPDNYVVKANAVITPSSFTPPNVGAPS
;
A
#
# COMPACT_ATOMS: atom_id res chain seq x y z
N MET A 1 -10.15 -11.81 -3.46
CA MET A 1 -11.07 -10.63 -3.39
C MET A 1 -11.69 -10.48 -2.01
N LEU A 2 -12.77 -11.20 -1.69
CA LEU A 2 -13.48 -11.05 -0.41
C LEU A 2 -12.62 -11.47 0.78
N ASP A 3 -11.78 -12.49 0.62
CA ASP A 3 -10.92 -12.96 1.71
C ASP A 3 -9.80 -11.98 2.04
N ASP A 4 -9.23 -11.30 1.03
CA ASP A 4 -8.23 -10.25 1.24
C ASP A 4 -8.85 -9.05 1.96
N PHE A 5 -10.04 -8.62 1.52
CA PHE A 5 -10.77 -7.53 2.19
C PHE A 5 -11.18 -7.91 3.62
N ARG A 6 -11.61 -9.15 3.85
CA ARG A 6 -11.87 -9.67 5.21
C ARG A 6 -10.60 -9.66 6.05
N ALA A 7 -9.44 -9.97 5.48
CA ALA A 7 -8.17 -9.87 6.18
C ALA A 7 -7.81 -8.42 6.53
N ASP A 8 -8.05 -7.46 5.64
CA ASP A 8 -7.88 -6.02 5.90
C ASP A 8 -8.75 -5.58 7.09
N VAL A 9 -10.04 -5.94 7.07
CA VAL A 9 -10.99 -5.65 8.16
C VAL A 9 -10.55 -6.31 9.48
N ARG A 10 -10.13 -7.58 9.44
CA ARG A 10 -9.68 -8.31 10.64
C ARG A 10 -8.44 -7.64 11.25
N ARG A 11 -7.48 -7.24 10.42
CA ARG A 11 -6.26 -6.58 10.90
C ARG A 11 -6.56 -5.20 11.47
N LEU A 12 -7.43 -4.41 10.83
CA LEU A 12 -7.81 -3.12 11.40
C LEU A 12 -8.48 -3.28 12.77
N LYS A 13 -9.37 -4.27 12.92
CA LYS A 13 -10.05 -4.57 14.19
C LYS A 13 -9.07 -4.94 15.31
N SER A 14 -7.92 -5.52 14.99
CA SER A 14 -6.92 -5.89 15.99
C SER A 14 -5.99 -4.74 16.40
N LEU A 15 -6.04 -3.58 15.72
CA LEU A 15 -5.18 -2.45 16.02
C LEU A 15 -5.74 -1.57 17.15
N PRO A 16 -4.86 -1.00 18.00
CA PRO A 16 -5.29 -0.04 19.00
C PRO A 16 -5.91 1.20 18.33
N GLY A 17 -6.97 1.73 18.92
CA GLY A 17 -7.69 2.88 18.38
C GLY A 17 -8.79 2.55 17.37
N TYR A 18 -9.09 1.28 17.09
CA TYR A 18 -10.28 0.90 16.33
C TYR A 18 -11.56 1.34 17.06
N ARG A 19 -12.37 2.18 16.41
CA ARG A 19 -13.62 2.73 16.98
C ARG A 19 -14.88 2.03 16.47
N GLY A 20 -14.75 0.98 15.66
CA GLY A 20 -15.87 0.29 15.01
C GLY A 20 -15.90 0.46 13.49
N LEU A 21 -16.64 -0.42 12.80
CA LEU A 21 -16.65 -0.48 11.34
C LEU A 21 -17.28 0.77 10.72
N VAL A 22 -18.37 1.24 11.30
CA VAL A 22 -19.07 2.45 10.85
C VAL A 22 -18.14 3.67 10.87
N TRP A 23 -17.34 3.82 11.92
CA TRP A 23 -16.36 4.90 12.01
C TRP A 23 -15.26 4.79 10.96
N TRP A 24 -14.82 3.57 10.66
CA TRP A 24 -13.84 3.36 9.61
C TRP A 24 -14.41 3.64 8.21
N MET A 25 -15.69 3.37 7.95
CA MET A 25 -16.33 3.71 6.68
C MET A 25 -16.38 5.22 6.40
N LEU A 26 -16.26 6.04 7.44
CA LEU A 26 -16.11 7.50 7.30
C LEU A 26 -14.66 7.92 6.99
N ASP A 27 -13.69 7.02 7.17
CA ASP A 27 -12.29 7.24 6.82
C ASP A 27 -12.06 6.98 5.33
N GLN A 28 -11.30 7.87 4.69
CA GLN A 28 -10.92 7.74 3.27
C GLN A 28 -10.26 6.40 2.94
N SER A 29 -9.47 5.87 3.88
CA SER A 29 -8.68 4.66 3.73
C SER A 29 -9.56 3.43 3.49
N PHE A 30 -10.76 3.41 4.07
CA PHE A 30 -11.74 2.35 3.82
C PHE A 30 -12.10 2.26 2.33
N TRP A 31 -12.46 3.40 1.74
CA TRP A 31 -12.91 3.45 0.34
C TRP A 31 -11.79 3.14 -0.64
N VAL A 32 -10.56 3.56 -0.34
CA VAL A 32 -9.37 3.22 -1.14
C VAL A 32 -9.12 1.72 -1.12
N ILE A 33 -9.10 1.10 0.06
CA ILE A 33 -8.88 -0.35 0.20
C ILE A 33 -10.02 -1.14 -0.45
N LEU A 34 -11.28 -0.78 -0.16
CA LEU A 34 -12.44 -1.47 -0.72
C LEU A 34 -12.42 -1.42 -2.25
N THR A 35 -12.23 -0.22 -2.82
CA THR A 35 -12.18 -0.03 -4.28
C THR A 35 -11.03 -0.83 -4.89
N TYR A 36 -9.83 -0.77 -4.30
CA TYR A 36 -8.71 -1.57 -4.77
C TYR A 36 -9.03 -3.07 -4.75
N ARG A 37 -9.58 -3.61 -3.66
CA ARG A 37 -9.90 -5.05 -3.52
C ARG A 37 -10.98 -5.49 -4.51
N LEU A 38 -12.06 -4.72 -4.65
CA LEU A 38 -13.14 -5.03 -5.58
C LEU A 38 -12.66 -5.03 -7.03
N ILE A 39 -11.89 -4.02 -7.44
CA ILE A 39 -11.45 -3.93 -8.84
C ILE A 39 -10.31 -4.92 -9.12
N SER A 40 -9.34 -5.08 -8.21
CA SER A 40 -8.25 -6.04 -8.38
C SER A 40 -8.73 -7.49 -8.48
N GLY A 41 -9.81 -7.85 -7.80
CA GLY A 41 -10.41 -9.18 -7.94
C GLY A 41 -11.14 -9.41 -9.27
N THR A 42 -11.37 -8.37 -10.07
CA THR A 42 -11.91 -8.50 -11.45
C THR A 42 -10.81 -8.58 -12.52
N ARG A 43 -9.52 -8.53 -12.13
CA ARG A 43 -8.40 -8.67 -13.07
C ARG A 43 -8.57 -9.90 -13.96
N GLY A 44 -8.33 -9.73 -15.27
CA GLY A 44 -8.47 -10.80 -16.26
C GLY A 44 -9.91 -11.04 -16.75
N THR A 45 -10.91 -10.37 -16.18
CA THR A 45 -12.30 -10.42 -16.67
C THR A 45 -12.62 -9.22 -17.58
N VAL A 46 -13.68 -9.34 -18.38
CA VAL A 46 -14.19 -8.25 -19.24
C VAL A 46 -14.63 -7.01 -18.46
N LEU A 47 -14.93 -7.19 -17.16
CA LEU A 47 -15.36 -6.10 -16.27
C LEU A 47 -14.19 -5.26 -15.75
N HIS A 48 -12.94 -5.74 -15.86
CA HIS A 48 -11.79 -5.02 -15.35
C HIS A 48 -11.64 -3.62 -15.97
N THR A 49 -11.70 -3.52 -17.30
CA THR A 49 -11.53 -2.26 -18.03
C THR A 49 -12.54 -1.18 -17.65
N PRO A 50 -13.87 -1.42 -17.64
CA PRO A 50 -14.81 -0.41 -17.17
C PRO A 50 -14.61 -0.04 -15.69
N PHE A 51 -14.21 -1.00 -14.84
CA PHE A 51 -13.90 -0.69 -13.45
C PHE A 51 -12.67 0.20 -13.25
N ARG A 52 -11.71 0.20 -14.17
CA ARG A 52 -10.58 1.14 -14.13
C ARG A 52 -10.99 2.61 -14.27
N VAL A 53 -12.16 2.91 -14.85
CA VAL A 53 -12.69 4.28 -14.87
C VAL A 53 -13.10 4.70 -13.46
N PHE A 54 -13.75 3.81 -12.70
CA PHE A 54 -14.12 4.05 -11.31
C PHE A 54 -12.88 4.18 -10.41
N GLU A 55 -11.83 3.40 -10.68
CA GLU A 55 -10.53 3.57 -10.04
C GLU A 55 -10.00 5.01 -10.21
N LYS A 56 -10.05 5.58 -11.43
CA LYS A 56 -9.60 6.96 -11.67
C LYS A 56 -10.45 8.02 -10.96
N ILE A 57 -11.76 7.80 -10.86
CA ILE A 57 -12.65 8.67 -10.09
C ILE A 57 -12.27 8.64 -8.60
N ALA A 58 -12.06 7.44 -8.05
CA ALA A 58 -11.60 7.28 -6.67
C ALA A 58 -10.24 7.94 -6.44
N GLU A 59 -9.29 7.77 -7.35
CA GLU A 59 -7.98 8.43 -7.27
C GLU A 59 -8.11 9.96 -7.22
N PHE A 60 -8.98 10.55 -8.05
CA PHE A 60 -9.23 11.99 -8.07
C PHE A 60 -9.91 12.48 -6.78
N MET A 61 -10.96 11.78 -6.33
CA MET A 61 -11.71 12.13 -5.12
C MET A 61 -10.84 12.06 -3.85
N PHE A 62 -10.06 10.99 -3.73
CA PHE A 62 -9.25 10.70 -2.55
C PHE A 62 -7.83 11.28 -2.64
N LYS A 63 -7.44 11.82 -3.80
CA LYS A 63 -6.12 12.40 -4.05
C LYS A 63 -5.00 11.43 -3.66
N CYS A 64 -5.19 10.17 -4.03
CA CYS A 64 -4.22 9.09 -3.86
C CYS A 64 -4.18 8.25 -5.12
N TYR A 65 -3.00 7.78 -5.51
CA TYR A 65 -2.78 6.94 -6.66
C TYR A 65 -2.43 5.53 -6.19
N VAL A 66 -3.42 4.64 -6.14
CA VAL A 66 -3.26 3.23 -5.74
C VAL A 66 -3.81 2.37 -6.87
N PRO A 67 -3.02 2.14 -7.93
CA PRO A 67 -3.53 1.53 -9.12
C PRO A 67 -3.80 0.05 -8.91
N THR A 68 -4.87 -0.45 -9.52
CA THR A 68 -5.25 -1.86 -9.46
C THR A 68 -4.35 -2.74 -10.30
N THR A 69 -3.22 -2.25 -10.82
CA THR A 69 -2.14 -3.06 -11.39
C THR A 69 -1.07 -3.44 -10.36
N ALA A 70 -0.90 -2.65 -9.29
CA ALA A 70 0.06 -2.95 -8.23
C ALA A 70 -0.34 -4.22 -7.46
N THR A 71 0.61 -5.05 -7.04
CA THR A 71 0.31 -6.26 -6.27
C THR A 71 0.34 -5.93 -4.79
N ILE A 72 -0.79 -6.08 -4.08
CA ILE A 72 -0.89 -5.76 -2.65
C ILE A 72 -1.47 -6.95 -1.90
N GLY A 73 -0.71 -7.50 -0.96
CA GLY A 73 -1.09 -8.61 -0.11
C GLY A 73 -2.23 -8.28 0.86
N PRO A 74 -2.85 -9.29 1.49
CA PRO A 74 -3.95 -9.14 2.43
C PRO A 74 -3.51 -8.45 3.73
N GLY A 75 -4.47 -7.90 4.47
CA GLY A 75 -4.20 -7.23 5.73
C GLY A 75 -3.55 -5.86 5.53
N LEU A 76 -3.86 -5.12 4.47
CA LEU A 76 -3.37 -3.75 4.30
C LEU A 76 -4.06 -2.82 5.30
N VAL A 77 -3.29 -1.95 5.94
CA VAL A 77 -3.82 -0.84 6.74
C VAL A 77 -3.27 0.45 6.16
N ILE A 78 -4.15 1.40 5.89
CA ILE A 78 -3.79 2.73 5.45
C ILE A 78 -4.25 3.73 6.51
N TYR A 79 -3.34 4.62 6.91
CA TYR A 79 -3.63 5.76 7.77
C TYR A 79 -3.55 7.04 6.97
N HIS A 80 -4.67 7.78 6.91
CA HIS A 80 -4.78 9.05 6.21
C HIS A 80 -4.36 8.94 4.72
N ALA A 81 -5.16 8.23 3.92
CA ALA A 81 -4.81 7.82 2.55
C ALA A 81 -4.36 8.94 1.57
N PHE A 82 -4.60 10.21 1.90
CA PHE A 82 -4.21 11.36 1.09
C PHE A 82 -2.73 11.35 0.68
N GLY A 83 -2.47 11.58 -0.61
CA GLY A 83 -1.13 11.76 -1.17
C GLY A 83 -0.32 10.47 -1.32
N ILE A 84 -0.88 9.29 -1.05
CA ILE A 84 -0.21 8.02 -1.34
C ILE A 84 -0.08 7.86 -2.86
N ILE A 85 1.11 7.48 -3.33
CA ILE A 85 1.41 7.20 -4.73
C ILE A 85 2.10 5.84 -4.80
N ILE A 86 1.48 4.88 -5.48
CA ILE A 86 2.02 3.53 -5.67
C ILE A 86 2.13 3.25 -7.15
N ASN A 87 3.32 2.94 -7.64
CA ASN A 87 3.51 2.51 -9.02
C ASN A 87 2.82 1.16 -9.25
N GLY A 88 2.16 1.01 -10.39
CA GLY A 88 1.43 -0.18 -10.79
C GLY A 88 2.26 -1.46 -10.94
N LYS A 89 3.60 -1.39 -10.90
CA LYS A 89 4.49 -2.56 -10.89
C LYS A 89 5.07 -2.88 -9.50
N SER A 90 4.78 -2.04 -8.50
CA SER A 90 5.22 -2.28 -7.13
C SER A 90 4.52 -3.50 -6.54
N THR A 91 5.24 -4.22 -5.68
CA THR A 91 4.69 -5.35 -4.91
C THR A 91 4.73 -4.99 -3.43
N ILE A 92 3.62 -5.20 -2.72
CA ILE A 92 3.48 -5.00 -1.29
C ILE A 92 3.01 -6.30 -0.67
N GLY A 93 3.74 -6.79 0.33
CA GLY A 93 3.44 -8.01 1.06
C GLY A 93 2.21 -7.90 1.97
N SER A 94 2.00 -8.94 2.77
CA SER A 94 0.87 -9.02 3.68
C SER A 94 1.08 -8.16 4.92
N ASN A 95 -0.01 -7.73 5.57
CA ASN A 95 0.03 -7.02 6.84
C ASN A 95 0.89 -5.74 6.81
N CYS A 96 0.91 -5.02 5.69
CA CYS A 96 1.66 -3.76 5.58
C CYS A 96 0.84 -2.56 6.08
N THR A 97 1.49 -1.62 6.75
CA THR A 97 0.88 -0.35 7.16
C THR A 97 1.47 0.78 6.33
N ILE A 98 0.62 1.58 5.68
CA ILE A 98 1.03 2.72 4.86
C ILE A 98 0.41 4.00 5.42
N TYR A 99 1.25 4.98 5.74
CA TYR A 99 0.80 6.30 6.17
C TYR A 99 0.66 7.27 4.99
N ALA A 100 0.09 8.45 5.25
CA ALA A 100 -0.12 9.49 4.25
C ALA A 100 1.16 9.83 3.47
N ARG A 101 0.98 10.27 2.22
CA ARG A 101 2.06 10.86 1.40
C ARG A 101 3.22 9.92 1.08
N VAL A 102 3.04 8.61 1.27
CA VAL A 102 4.04 7.61 0.88
C VAL A 102 4.12 7.51 -0.65
N CYS A 103 5.33 7.45 -1.20
CA CYS A 103 5.57 7.25 -2.62
C CYS A 103 6.37 5.96 -2.85
N LEU A 104 5.83 5.01 -3.61
CA LEU A 104 6.51 3.80 -4.07
C LEU A 104 6.62 3.87 -5.59
N GLY A 105 7.82 4.12 -6.13
CA GLY A 105 7.97 4.43 -7.55
C GLY A 105 9.28 4.02 -8.17
N ASN A 106 9.42 4.37 -9.43
CA ASN A 106 10.67 4.29 -10.19
C ASN A 106 11.34 5.67 -10.15
N ARG A 107 12.68 5.72 -10.15
CA ARG A 107 13.42 6.99 -10.19
C ARG A 107 13.36 7.61 -11.60
N PHE A 108 13.51 6.78 -12.62
CA PHE A 108 13.39 7.13 -14.02
C PHE A 108 12.47 6.16 -14.78
N PRO A 109 11.90 6.55 -15.94
CA PRO A 109 11.16 5.63 -16.81
C PRO A 109 12.02 4.40 -17.15
N GLY A 110 11.48 3.20 -16.90
CA GLY A 110 12.20 1.94 -17.14
C GLY A 110 12.95 1.40 -15.93
N ASP A 111 13.19 2.20 -14.88
CA ASP A 111 13.71 1.67 -13.63
C ASP A 111 12.71 0.68 -13.00
N GLY A 112 13.23 -0.33 -12.31
CA GLY A 112 12.43 -1.25 -11.53
C GLY A 112 11.64 -0.54 -10.42
N THR A 113 10.71 -1.27 -9.80
CA THR A 113 9.83 -0.76 -8.75
C THR A 113 10.06 -1.46 -7.41
N PRO A 114 9.68 -0.83 -6.29
CA PRO A 114 9.91 -1.39 -4.98
C PRO A 114 9.14 -2.70 -4.77
N THR A 115 9.77 -3.61 -4.03
CA THR A 115 9.14 -4.79 -3.44
C THR A 115 9.16 -4.64 -1.93
N ILE A 116 7.99 -4.61 -1.31
CA ILE A 116 7.82 -4.48 0.13
C ILE A 116 7.47 -5.86 0.70
N GLY A 117 8.23 -6.32 1.69
CA GLY A 117 8.00 -7.56 2.42
C GLY A 117 6.73 -7.53 3.27
N ASN A 118 6.56 -8.55 4.11
CA ASN A 118 5.42 -8.69 5.01
C ASN A 118 5.63 -7.89 6.31
N ASN A 119 4.53 -7.50 6.96
CA ASN A 119 4.55 -6.79 8.25
C ASN A 119 5.37 -5.48 8.22
N VAL A 120 5.49 -4.85 7.06
CA VAL A 120 6.26 -3.61 6.91
C VAL A 120 5.39 -2.41 7.26
N THR A 121 5.94 -1.47 8.03
CA THR A 121 5.31 -0.17 8.28
C THR A 121 6.06 0.93 7.53
N ILE A 122 5.36 1.70 6.71
CA ILE A 122 5.92 2.79 5.94
C ILE A 122 5.40 4.13 6.47
N GLY A 123 6.28 4.86 7.15
CA GLY A 123 5.95 6.13 7.79
C GLY A 123 5.58 7.24 6.82
N THR A 124 4.86 8.24 7.34
CA THR A 124 4.33 9.37 6.57
C THR A 124 5.41 10.03 5.72
N GLY A 125 5.10 10.30 4.45
CA GLY A 125 5.99 11.03 3.54
C GLY A 125 7.22 10.27 3.06
N ALA A 126 7.37 8.98 3.41
CA ALA A 126 8.49 8.19 2.92
C ALA A 126 8.39 7.93 1.42
N CYS A 127 9.52 8.00 0.72
CA CYS A 127 9.65 7.76 -0.71
C CYS A 127 10.62 6.61 -0.95
N ILE A 128 10.18 5.58 -1.67
CA ILE A 128 10.99 4.41 -2.03
C ILE A 128 11.02 4.33 -3.55
N PHE A 129 12.21 4.50 -4.12
CA PHE A 129 12.40 4.57 -5.57
C PHE A 129 13.32 3.46 -6.09
N GLY A 130 12.96 2.85 -7.22
CA GLY A 130 13.78 1.86 -7.91
C GLY A 130 13.54 0.42 -7.43
N PRO A 131 14.34 -0.54 -7.94
CA PRO A 131 14.26 -1.96 -7.58
C PRO A 131 14.83 -2.22 -6.17
N VAL A 132 14.17 -1.66 -5.15
CA VAL A 132 14.52 -1.84 -3.74
C VAL A 132 13.64 -2.93 -3.13
N VAL A 133 14.25 -3.83 -2.36
CA VAL A 133 13.52 -4.82 -1.56
C VAL A 133 13.56 -4.41 -0.10
N ILE A 134 12.40 -4.04 0.46
CA ILE A 134 12.25 -3.82 1.90
C ILE A 134 11.94 -5.17 2.56
N PRO A 135 12.75 -5.63 3.53
CA PRO A 135 12.57 -6.94 4.14
C PRO A 135 11.34 -6.97 5.06
N ASP A 136 10.93 -8.18 5.43
CA ASP A 136 9.84 -8.41 6.36
C ASP A 136 10.10 -7.76 7.72
N ASN A 137 9.03 -7.37 8.41
CA ASN A 137 9.04 -6.74 9.74
C ASN A 137 9.84 -5.43 9.83
N TYR A 138 10.10 -4.79 8.69
CA TYR A 138 10.85 -3.54 8.66
C TYR A 138 9.96 -2.31 8.92
N VAL A 139 10.54 -1.28 9.51
CA VAL A 139 9.90 0.02 9.70
C VAL A 139 10.65 1.08 8.91
N VAL A 140 10.04 1.56 7.84
CA VAL A 140 10.54 2.72 7.09
C VAL A 140 10.13 3.99 7.84
N LYS A 141 11.12 4.76 8.29
CA LYS A 141 10.89 6.00 9.04
C LYS A 141 10.18 7.05 8.18
N ALA A 142 9.45 7.95 8.84
CA ALA A 142 8.78 9.07 8.18
C ALA A 142 9.79 9.94 7.41
N ASN A 143 9.38 10.46 6.24
CA ASN A 143 10.18 11.24 5.30
C ASN A 143 11.49 10.58 4.82
N ALA A 144 11.69 9.27 5.05
CA ALA A 144 12.85 8.57 4.53
C ALA A 144 12.81 8.53 3.00
N VAL A 145 13.97 8.72 2.36
CA VAL A 145 14.14 8.49 0.92
C VAL A 145 15.02 7.27 0.73
N ILE A 146 14.45 6.20 0.18
CA ILE A 146 15.13 4.93 -0.03
C ILE A 146 15.32 4.70 -1.52
N THR A 147 16.56 4.37 -1.90
CA THR A 147 17.00 4.03 -3.25
C THR A 147 17.92 2.81 -3.19
N PRO A 148 18.20 2.12 -4.31
CA PRO A 148 19.05 0.92 -4.28
C PRO A 148 20.44 1.19 -3.69
N SER A 149 21.01 2.37 -3.93
CA SER A 149 22.31 2.77 -3.39
C SER A 149 22.30 3.16 -1.92
N SER A 150 21.14 3.52 -1.36
CA SER A 150 21.01 4.02 0.01
C SER A 150 20.42 2.99 0.97
N PHE A 151 19.99 1.82 0.47
CA PHE A 151 19.35 0.81 1.28
C PHE A 151 20.35 -0.27 1.71
N THR A 152 20.77 -0.19 2.98
CA THR A 152 21.42 -1.31 3.68
C THR A 152 20.39 -1.92 4.63
N PRO A 153 19.88 -3.13 4.36
CA PRO A 153 18.99 -3.80 5.31
C PRO A 153 19.72 -3.96 6.65
N PRO A 154 19.02 -3.83 7.79
CA PRO A 154 19.61 -4.07 9.09
C PRO A 154 20.18 -5.49 9.11
N ASN A 155 21.39 -5.66 9.66
CA ASN A 155 22.01 -6.96 9.84
C ASN A 155 20.99 -7.93 10.43
N VAL A 156 20.67 -8.99 9.69
CA VAL A 156 19.88 -10.12 10.15
C VAL A 156 20.70 -10.80 11.25
N GLY A 157 20.62 -10.30 12.49
CA GLY A 157 21.44 -10.79 13.60
C GLY A 157 21.78 -9.81 14.73
N ALA A 158 21.34 -8.55 14.71
CA ALA A 158 21.47 -7.69 15.89
C ALA A 158 20.33 -8.04 16.89
N PRO A 159 20.64 -8.57 18.10
CA PRO A 159 19.62 -8.81 19.11
C PRO A 159 19.02 -7.48 19.57
N SER A 160 17.70 -7.49 19.75
CA SER A 160 16.88 -6.41 20.31
C SER A 160 17.31 -6.02 21.73
#